data_AF-A0A963I6K0-F1
#
_entry.id   AF-A0A963I6K0-F1
#
_cell.length_a   1.000
_cell.length_b   1.000
_cell.length_c   1.000
_cell.angle_alpha   90.00
_cell.angle_beta   90.00
_cell.angle_gamma   90.00
#
_symmetry.space_group_name_H-M   'P 1'
#
loop_
_entity.id
_entity.type
_entity.pdbx_description
1 polymer ?
#
loop_
_entity_poly.entity_id
_entity_poly.type
_entity_poly.pdbx_seq_one_letter_code
_entity_poly.pdbx_strand_id
1 'polypeptide(L)'
;APDPAALQAAFEQFNGLVTPVHSLSLAAAHRLAQRADDGNRALQQQSRLGVALSVFLFALCAVFAGLAMRQMRQLQQRRLALEDLTERLREARGDAESASEAKSAFLANMSHEIRTPFQGLLGMLSLLRESGLAPRQAEHLRVATESADHLLAILNDILDMSQLESGRLTLNPAPLDLRALLTQTDNLMRTQAAAKSLALYLDVAPDVPEW
;
A
#
# COMPACT_ATOMS: atom_id res chain seq x y z
N ALA A 1 11.32 4.15 -121.87
CA ALA A 1 10.03 4.52 -121.24
C ALA A 1 9.44 3.26 -120.61
N PRO A 2 8.89 3.31 -119.39
CA PRO A 2 8.34 2.10 -118.76
C PRO A 2 7.12 1.57 -119.53
N ASP A 3 6.95 0.24 -119.50
CA ASP A 3 5.85 -0.50 -120.15
C ASP A 3 4.51 -0.27 -119.43
N PRO A 4 3.47 0.25 -120.11
CA PRO A 4 2.18 0.57 -119.50
C PRO A 4 1.45 -0.65 -118.89
N ALA A 5 1.66 -1.87 -119.41
CA ALA A 5 1.02 -3.07 -118.86
C ALA A 5 1.59 -3.48 -117.49
N ALA A 6 2.90 -3.33 -117.32
CA ALA A 6 3.59 -3.61 -116.05
C ALA A 6 3.20 -2.60 -114.95
N LEU A 7 2.98 -1.33 -115.32
CA LEU A 7 2.50 -0.29 -114.39
C LEU A 7 1.08 -0.58 -113.89
N GLN A 8 0.20 -1.09 -114.76
CA GLN A 8 -1.18 -1.39 -114.38
C GLN A 8 -1.28 -2.63 -113.47
N ALA A 9 -0.50 -3.68 -113.76
CA ALA A 9 -0.41 -4.86 -112.88
C ALA A 9 0.17 -4.50 -111.49
N ALA A 10 1.20 -3.65 -111.44
CA ALA A 10 1.76 -3.16 -110.18
C ALA A 10 0.75 -2.31 -109.39
N PHE A 11 -0.08 -1.52 -110.06
CA PHE A 11 -1.13 -0.72 -109.43
C PHE A 11 -2.25 -1.60 -108.85
N GLU A 12 -2.71 -2.63 -109.56
CA GLU A 12 -3.69 -3.59 -109.05
C GLU A 12 -3.15 -4.38 -107.85
N GLN A 13 -1.88 -4.78 -107.88
CA GLN A 13 -1.23 -5.48 -106.78
C GLN A 13 -1.08 -4.58 -105.54
N PHE A 14 -0.72 -3.30 -105.73
CA PHE A 14 -0.68 -2.31 -104.66
C PHE A 14 -2.08 -2.04 -104.08
N ASN A 15 -3.10 -1.91 -104.94
CA ASN A 15 -4.47 -1.67 -104.52
C ASN A 15 -5.04 -2.89 -103.76
N GLY A 16 -4.68 -4.11 -104.17
CA GLY A 16 -5.00 -5.35 -103.45
C GLY A 16 -4.38 -5.46 -102.06
N LEU A 17 -3.28 -4.74 -101.78
CA LEU A 17 -2.61 -4.71 -100.48
C LEU A 17 -3.22 -3.70 -99.49
N VAL A 18 -4.04 -2.76 -99.95
CA VAL A 18 -4.64 -1.71 -99.09
C VAL A 18 -5.53 -2.31 -98.01
N THR A 19 -6.42 -3.25 -98.36
CA THR A 19 -7.35 -3.86 -97.40
C THR A 19 -6.65 -4.75 -96.37
N PRO A 20 -5.70 -5.64 -96.74
CA PRO A 20 -4.90 -6.40 -95.79
C PRO A 20 -4.10 -5.51 -94.84
N VAL A 21 -3.41 -4.49 -95.36
CA VAL A 21 -2.60 -3.56 -94.53
C VAL A 21 -3.49 -2.79 -93.54
N HIS A 22 -4.66 -2.32 -93.99
CA HIS A 22 -5.62 -1.63 -93.12
C HIS A 22 -6.20 -2.56 -92.04
N SER A 23 -6.49 -3.83 -92.37
CA SER A 23 -6.98 -4.81 -91.38
C SER A 23 -5.92 -5.16 -90.33
N LEU A 24 -4.66 -5.28 -90.74
CA LEU A 24 -3.53 -5.54 -89.84
C LEU A 24 -3.23 -4.33 -88.95
N SER A 25 -3.31 -3.10 -89.49
CA SER A 25 -3.11 -1.89 -88.69
C SER A 25 -4.22 -1.71 -87.65
N LEU A 26 -5.48 -1.98 -88.01
CA LEU A 26 -6.60 -1.98 -87.08
C LEU A 26 -6.47 -3.08 -86.01
N ALA A 27 -6.08 -4.31 -86.40
CA ALA A 27 -5.85 -5.39 -85.46
C ALA A 27 -4.68 -5.09 -84.50
N ALA A 28 -3.60 -4.48 -84.99
CA ALA A 28 -2.48 -4.03 -84.18
C ALA A 28 -2.89 -2.91 -83.21
N ALA A 29 -3.64 -1.91 -83.69
CA ALA A 29 -4.17 -0.83 -82.87
C ALA A 29 -5.11 -1.37 -81.77
N HIS A 30 -5.98 -2.33 -82.11
CA HIS A 30 -6.88 -2.96 -81.14
C HIS A 30 -6.12 -3.77 -80.08
N ARG A 31 -5.08 -4.53 -80.48
CA ARG A 31 -4.23 -5.27 -79.52
C ARG A 31 -3.44 -4.35 -78.59
N LEU A 32 -2.96 -3.21 -79.09
CA LEU A 32 -2.29 -2.20 -78.27
C LEU A 32 -3.26 -1.56 -77.28
N ALA A 33 -4.47 -1.23 -77.73
CA ALA A 33 -5.53 -0.71 -76.85
C ALA A 33 -5.92 -1.72 -75.76
N GLN A 34 -6.10 -3.01 -76.11
CA GLN A 34 -6.40 -4.07 -75.14
C GLN A 34 -5.27 -4.25 -74.11
N ARG A 35 -4.00 -4.31 -74.54
CA ARG A 35 -2.87 -4.40 -73.61
C ARG A 35 -2.75 -3.18 -72.69
N ALA A 36 -3.02 -1.98 -73.21
CA ALA A 36 -3.01 -0.77 -72.41
C ALA A 36 -4.12 -0.80 -71.35
N ASP A 37 -5.35 -1.20 -71.72
CA ASP A 37 -6.47 -1.34 -70.79
C ASP A 37 -6.23 -2.39 -69.71
N ASP A 38 -5.70 -3.56 -70.07
CA ASP A 38 -5.39 -4.63 -69.11
C ASP A 38 -4.28 -4.20 -68.14
N GLY A 39 -3.24 -3.53 -68.62
CA GLY A 39 -2.20 -2.94 -67.78
C GLY A 39 -2.74 -1.88 -66.83
N ASN A 40 -3.62 -1.00 -67.33
CA ASN A 40 -4.21 0.06 -66.52
C ASN A 40 -5.14 -0.50 -65.43
N ARG A 41 -5.91 -1.55 -65.73
CA ARG A 41 -6.74 -2.27 -64.75
C ARG A 41 -5.91 -2.95 -63.67
N ALA A 42 -4.81 -3.60 -64.03
CA ALA A 42 -3.91 -4.25 -63.07
C ALA A 42 -3.27 -3.22 -62.11
N LEU A 43 -2.80 -2.07 -62.63
CA LEU A 43 -2.27 -0.98 -61.82
C LEU A 43 -3.32 -0.38 -60.88
N GLN A 44 -4.54 -0.17 -61.37
CA GLN A 44 -5.65 0.32 -60.54
C GLN A 44 -6.02 -0.66 -59.43
N GLN A 45 -6.02 -1.96 -59.70
CA GLN A 45 -6.30 -2.98 -58.67
C GLN A 45 -5.19 -3.02 -57.60
N GLN A 46 -3.92 -2.98 -58.01
CA GLN A 46 -2.79 -2.92 -57.08
C GLN A 46 -2.82 -1.65 -56.21
N SER A 47 -3.13 -0.50 -56.79
CA SER A 47 -3.28 0.77 -56.06
C SER A 47 -4.41 0.72 -55.02
N ARG A 48 -5.57 0.13 -55.37
CA ARG A 48 -6.70 -0.02 -54.44
C ARG A 48 -6.36 -0.86 -53.20
N LEU A 49 -5.63 -1.97 -53.38
CA LEU A 49 -5.20 -2.81 -52.25
C LEU A 49 -4.23 -2.05 -51.32
N GLY A 50 -3.29 -1.30 -51.88
CA GLY A 50 -2.36 -0.49 -51.09
C GLY A 50 -3.06 0.60 -50.26
N VAL A 51 -4.05 1.28 -50.85
CA VAL A 51 -4.86 2.29 -50.13
C VAL A 51 -5.68 1.63 -49.02
N ALA A 52 -6.35 0.50 -49.29
CA ALA A 52 -7.13 -0.21 -48.29
C ALA A 52 -6.27 -0.66 -47.10
N LEU A 53 -5.07 -1.21 -47.35
CA LEU A 53 -4.13 -1.58 -46.30
C LEU A 53 -3.67 -0.36 -45.48
N SER A 54 -3.36 0.75 -46.14
CA SER A 54 -2.94 1.99 -45.48
C SER A 54 -4.03 2.54 -44.55
N VAL A 55 -5.29 2.55 -45.01
CA VAL A 55 -6.44 2.95 -44.19
C VAL A 55 -6.63 2.01 -43.01
N PHE A 56 -6.52 0.69 -43.23
CA PHE A 56 -6.64 -0.29 -42.17
C PHE A 56 -5.56 -0.13 -41.09
N LEU A 57 -4.29 0.03 -41.49
CA LEU A 57 -3.19 0.26 -40.56
C LEU A 57 -3.35 1.57 -39.79
N PHE A 58 -3.80 2.63 -40.46
CA PHE A 58 -4.06 3.90 -39.79
C PHE A 58 -5.18 3.77 -38.75
N ALA A 59 -6.27 3.09 -39.09
CA ALA A 59 -7.37 2.81 -38.16
C ALA A 59 -6.89 1.97 -36.97
N LEU A 60 -6.07 0.93 -37.20
CA LEU A 60 -5.49 0.10 -36.15
C LEU A 60 -4.60 0.92 -35.20
N CYS A 61 -3.73 1.76 -35.75
CA CYS A 61 -2.88 2.68 -34.97
C CYS A 61 -3.72 3.66 -34.15
N ALA A 62 -4.80 4.21 -34.71
CA ALA A 62 -5.68 5.12 -33.99
C ALA A 62 -6.40 4.42 -32.82
N VAL A 63 -6.87 3.20 -33.01
CA VAL A 63 -7.47 2.39 -31.94
C VAL A 63 -6.44 2.10 -30.84
N PHE A 64 -5.24 1.65 -31.22
CA PHE A 64 -4.18 1.36 -30.26
C PHE A 64 -3.76 2.60 -29.45
N ALA A 65 -3.60 3.74 -30.13
CA ALA A 65 -3.33 5.02 -29.48
C ALA A 65 -4.45 5.42 -28.51
N GLY A 66 -5.72 5.23 -28.90
CA GLY A 66 -6.88 5.48 -28.04
C GLY A 66 -6.88 4.62 -26.77
N LEU A 67 -6.59 3.33 -26.90
CA LEU A 67 -6.48 2.40 -25.76
C LEU A 67 -5.30 2.77 -24.85
N ALA A 68 -4.12 3.04 -25.43
CA ALA A 68 -2.94 3.45 -24.69
C ALA A 68 -3.17 4.76 -23.91
N MET A 69 -3.82 5.75 -24.53
CA MET A 69 -4.20 6.99 -23.86
C MET A 69 -5.18 6.76 -22.70
N ARG A 70 -6.19 5.90 -22.88
CA ARG A 70 -7.12 5.53 -21.80
C ARG A 70 -6.39 4.87 -20.63
N GLN A 71 -5.50 3.92 -20.93
CA GLN A 71 -4.73 3.20 -19.91
C GLN A 71 -3.77 4.13 -19.16
N MET A 72 -3.07 5.02 -19.88
CA MET A 72 -2.18 6.02 -19.28
C MET A 72 -2.93 6.95 -18.34
N ARG A 73 -4.11 7.44 -18.74
CA ARG A 73 -4.97 8.28 -17.88
C ARG A 73 -5.41 7.54 -16.62
N GLN A 74 -5.78 6.26 -16.72
CA GLN A 74 -6.14 5.45 -15.55
C GLN A 74 -4.96 5.25 -14.60
N LEU A 75 -3.77 4.97 -15.12
CA LEU A 75 -2.56 4.81 -14.30
C LEU A 75 -2.20 6.11 -13.59
N GLN A 76 -2.30 7.25 -14.29
CA GLN A 76 -2.07 8.57 -13.69
C GLN A 76 -3.08 8.85 -12.57
N GLN A 77 -4.37 8.61 -12.80
CA GLN A 77 -5.40 8.81 -11.76
C GLN A 77 -5.17 7.90 -10.55
N ARG A 78 -4.85 6.62 -10.76
CA ARG A 78 -4.52 5.69 -9.67
C ARG A 78 -3.29 6.13 -8.90
N ARG A 79 -2.26 6.59 -9.60
CA ARG A 79 -1.03 7.08 -8.99
C ARG A 79 -1.30 8.31 -8.10
N LEU A 80 -2.02 9.30 -8.62
CA LEU A 80 -2.40 10.48 -7.84
C LEU A 80 -3.28 10.13 -6.64
N ALA A 81 -4.23 9.20 -6.79
CA ALA A 81 -5.06 8.74 -5.69
C ALA A 81 -4.25 7.99 -4.62
N LEU A 82 -3.26 7.18 -5.03
CA LEU A 82 -2.35 6.50 -4.10
C LEU A 82 -1.44 7.49 -3.38
N GLU A 83 -0.91 8.50 -4.09
CA GLU A 83 -0.10 9.55 -3.49
C GLU A 83 -0.90 10.36 -2.46
N ASP A 84 -2.12 10.81 -2.79
CA ASP A 84 -3.03 11.50 -1.84
C ASP A 84 -3.40 10.63 -0.64
N LEU A 85 -3.72 9.35 -0.84
CA LEU A 85 -4.02 8.43 0.25
C LEU A 85 -2.80 8.21 1.15
N THR A 86 -1.61 8.09 0.56
CA THR A 86 -0.36 7.89 1.31
C THR A 86 -0.06 9.11 2.17
N GLU A 87 -0.24 10.32 1.64
CA GLU A 87 -0.02 11.55 2.40
C GLU A 87 -1.01 11.67 3.56
N ARG A 88 -2.30 11.42 3.33
CA ARG A 88 -3.31 11.43 4.41
C ARG A 88 -3.03 10.39 5.49
N LEU A 89 -2.58 9.20 5.10
CA LEU A 89 -2.18 8.17 6.06
C LEU A 89 -0.94 8.60 6.86
N ARG A 90 0.00 9.29 6.22
CA ARG A 90 1.20 9.82 6.87
C ARG A 90 0.84 10.92 7.88
N GLU A 91 -0.02 11.86 7.49
CA GLU A 91 -0.54 12.91 8.37
C GLU A 91 -1.32 12.31 9.55
N ALA A 92 -2.31 11.46 9.29
CA ALA A 92 -3.12 10.83 10.34
C ALA A 92 -2.28 9.98 11.30
N ARG A 93 -1.24 9.30 10.79
CA ARG A 93 -0.28 8.59 11.62
C ARG A 93 0.53 9.54 12.50
N GLY A 94 1.04 10.64 11.93
CA GLY A 94 1.78 11.65 12.68
C GLY A 94 0.95 12.27 13.80
N ASP A 95 -0.31 12.59 13.52
CA ASP A 95 -1.25 13.12 14.52
C ASP A 95 -1.50 12.11 15.65
N ALA A 96 -1.69 10.83 15.31
CA ALA A 96 -1.88 9.77 16.29
C ALA A 96 -0.63 9.54 17.16
N GLU A 97 0.56 9.55 16.56
CA GLU A 97 1.83 9.43 17.27
C GLU A 97 2.05 10.63 18.22
N SER A 98 1.83 11.86 17.74
CA SER A 98 1.93 13.08 18.56
C SER A 98 0.95 13.08 19.73
N ALA A 99 -0.31 12.67 19.50
CA ALA A 99 -1.31 12.55 20.55
C ALA A 99 -0.90 11.51 21.61
N SER A 100 -0.32 10.38 21.18
CA SER A 100 0.19 9.33 22.08
C SER A 100 1.36 9.83 22.93
N GLU A 101 2.30 10.56 22.33
CA GLU A 101 3.43 11.18 23.01
C GLU A 101 2.99 12.27 24.00
N ALA A 102 2.01 13.09 23.64
CA ALA A 102 1.46 14.12 24.52
C ALA A 102 0.74 13.51 25.72
N LYS A 103 -0.14 12.51 25.51
CA LYS A 103 -0.82 11.75 26.58
C LYS A 103 0.19 11.17 27.57
N SER A 104 1.20 10.53 27.00
CA SER A 104 2.33 9.94 27.69
C SER A 104 3.10 10.92 28.57
N ALA A 105 3.54 12.04 28.01
CA ALA A 105 4.31 13.06 28.73
C ALA A 105 3.46 13.71 29.84
N PHE A 106 2.17 13.96 29.56
CA PHE A 106 1.23 14.47 30.55
C PHE A 106 1.12 13.51 31.75
N LEU A 107 0.89 12.23 31.51
CA LEU A 107 0.75 11.24 32.59
C LEU A 107 2.06 11.06 33.37
N ALA A 108 3.21 11.02 32.70
CA ALA A 108 4.51 10.95 33.36
C ALA A 108 4.76 12.15 34.29
N ASN A 109 4.46 13.37 33.83
CA ASN A 109 4.60 14.57 34.66
C ASN A 109 3.63 14.56 35.85
N MET A 110 2.35 14.26 35.58
CA MET A 110 1.34 14.18 36.64
C MET A 110 1.64 13.11 37.68
N SER A 111 2.27 11.99 37.29
CA SER A 111 2.75 10.97 38.24
C SER A 111 3.63 11.56 39.33
N HIS A 112 4.67 12.30 38.93
CA HIS A 112 5.63 12.86 39.87
C HIS A 112 4.99 13.94 40.75
N GLU A 113 4.08 14.74 40.18
CA GLU A 113 3.35 15.76 40.91
C GLU A 113 2.28 15.20 41.85
N ILE A 114 1.70 14.04 41.55
CA ILE A 114 0.73 13.37 42.43
C ILE A 114 1.45 12.54 43.49
N ARG A 115 2.54 11.84 43.14
CA ARG A 115 3.27 10.96 44.08
C ARG A 115 3.79 11.71 45.30
N THR A 116 4.30 12.93 45.12
CA THR A 116 4.87 13.74 46.20
C THR A 116 3.85 14.08 47.31
N PRO A 117 2.69 14.71 47.00
CA PRO A 117 1.67 14.96 48.02
C PRO A 117 1.07 13.65 48.56
N PHE A 118 0.99 12.59 47.76
CA PHE A 118 0.50 11.29 48.21
C PHE A 118 1.40 10.64 49.27
N GLN A 119 2.71 10.69 49.07
CA GLN A 119 3.68 10.25 50.07
C GLN A 119 3.60 11.10 51.35
N GLY A 120 3.37 12.41 51.22
CA GLY A 120 3.09 13.29 52.35
C GLY A 120 1.82 12.89 53.13
N LEU A 121 0.74 12.56 52.42
CA LEU A 121 -0.50 12.04 53.00
C LEU A 121 -0.25 10.73 53.78
N LEU A 122 0.43 9.75 53.18
CA LEU A 122 0.75 8.48 53.84
C LEU A 122 1.66 8.68 55.07
N GLY A 123 2.59 9.62 55.01
CA GLY A 123 3.41 10.03 56.16
C GLY A 123 2.56 10.61 57.29
N MET A 124 1.61 11.50 56.98
CA MET A 124 0.68 12.05 57.98
C MET A 124 -0.23 10.98 58.59
N LEU A 125 -0.76 10.06 57.78
CA LEU A 125 -1.54 8.93 58.27
C LEU A 125 -0.71 8.02 59.20
N SER A 126 0.57 7.79 58.86
CA SER A 126 1.48 7.01 59.70
C SER A 126 1.76 7.69 61.04
N LEU A 127 1.97 9.01 61.06
CA LEU A 127 2.15 9.78 62.29
C LEU A 127 0.88 9.80 63.16
N LEU A 128 -0.30 9.90 62.54
CA LEU A 128 -1.58 9.80 63.26
C LEU A 128 -1.75 8.44 63.92
N ARG A 129 -1.29 7.36 63.27
CA ARG A 129 -1.35 6.00 63.82
C ARG A 129 -0.59 5.87 65.14
N GLU A 130 0.48 6.64 65.30
CA GLU A 130 1.33 6.64 66.50
C GLU A 130 0.79 7.54 67.63
N SER A 131 -0.28 8.32 67.37
CA SER A 131 -0.76 9.37 68.29
C SER A 131 -1.73 8.92 69.40
N GLY A 132 -1.91 7.61 69.61
CA GLY A 132 -2.78 7.07 70.66
C GLY A 132 -4.28 7.27 70.39
N LEU A 133 -4.76 6.72 69.28
CA LEU A 133 -6.14 6.88 68.79
C LEU A 133 -7.17 6.04 69.56
N ALA A 134 -8.39 6.57 69.70
CA ALA A 134 -9.53 5.80 70.18
C ALA A 134 -9.90 4.69 69.18
N PRO A 135 -10.52 3.57 69.59
CA PRO A 135 -10.77 2.41 68.72
C PRO A 135 -11.51 2.74 67.41
N ARG A 136 -12.51 3.63 67.45
CA ARG A 136 -13.24 4.08 66.25
C ARG A 136 -12.37 4.93 65.31
N GLN A 137 -11.48 5.75 65.86
CA GLN A 137 -10.55 6.57 65.06
C GLN A 137 -9.46 5.70 64.41
N ALA A 138 -8.98 4.68 65.12
CA ALA A 138 -8.05 3.71 64.57
C ALA A 138 -8.64 2.94 63.38
N GLU A 139 -9.92 2.55 63.47
CA GLU A 139 -10.62 1.90 62.35
C GLU A 139 -10.82 2.84 61.15
N HIS A 140 -11.19 4.11 61.39
CA HIS A 140 -11.28 5.10 60.32
C HIS A 140 -9.92 5.33 59.65
N LEU A 141 -8.85 5.40 60.44
CA LEU A 141 -7.50 5.55 59.93
C LEU A 141 -7.09 4.34 59.08
N ARG A 142 -7.40 3.11 59.53
CA ARG A 142 -7.13 1.87 58.77
C ARG A 142 -7.78 1.92 57.39
N VAL A 143 -9.07 2.25 57.34
CA VAL A 143 -9.81 2.36 56.06
C VAL A 143 -9.24 3.47 55.17
N ALA A 144 -8.86 4.61 55.74
CA ALA A 144 -8.24 5.70 54.99
C ALA A 144 -6.87 5.30 54.40
N THR A 145 -6.04 4.60 55.17
CA THR A 145 -4.74 4.08 54.70
C THR A 145 -4.92 3.05 53.59
N GLU A 146 -5.81 2.06 53.76
CA GLU A 146 -6.10 1.06 52.72
C GLU A 146 -6.60 1.72 51.42
N SER A 147 -7.45 2.75 51.54
CA SER A 147 -7.95 3.48 50.38
C SER A 147 -6.85 4.28 49.67
N ALA A 148 -5.94 4.89 50.44
CA ALA A 148 -4.80 5.60 49.89
C ALA A 148 -3.86 4.64 49.16
N ASP A 149 -3.49 3.52 49.77
CA ASP A 149 -2.64 2.50 49.15
C ASP A 149 -3.26 1.96 47.85
N HIS A 150 -4.57 1.71 47.84
CA HIS A 150 -5.28 1.26 46.65
C HIS A 150 -5.27 2.30 45.52
N LEU A 151 -5.49 3.58 45.84
CA LEU A 151 -5.45 4.66 44.85
C LEU A 151 -4.03 4.85 44.28
N LEU A 152 -2.99 4.67 45.11
CA LEU A 152 -1.60 4.71 44.65
C LEU A 152 -1.29 3.55 43.70
N ALA A 153 -1.81 2.35 43.97
CA ALA A 153 -1.67 1.20 43.07
C ALA A 153 -2.32 1.48 41.71
N ILE A 154 -3.58 1.95 41.69
CA ILE A 154 -4.28 2.32 40.45
C ILE A 154 -3.49 3.38 39.66
N LEU A 155 -2.95 4.39 40.35
CA LEU A 155 -2.15 5.43 39.72
C LEU A 155 -0.91 4.85 39.04
N ASN A 156 -0.17 3.96 39.73
CA ASN A 156 1.00 3.30 39.16
C ASN A 156 0.61 2.43 37.94
N ASP A 157 -0.48 1.67 38.02
CA ASP A 157 -0.94 0.82 36.91
C ASP A 157 -1.27 1.65 35.65
N ILE A 158 -1.93 2.81 35.80
CA ILE A 158 -2.25 3.72 34.69
C ILE A 158 -0.96 4.23 34.02
N LEU A 159 0.08 4.50 34.82
CA LEU A 159 1.35 5.00 34.33
C LEU A 159 2.15 3.93 33.60
N ASP A 160 2.20 2.72 34.16
CA ASP A 160 2.87 1.59 33.55
C ASP A 160 2.21 1.23 32.20
N MET A 161 0.87 1.23 32.16
CA MET A 161 0.13 1.05 30.91
C MET A 161 0.48 2.13 29.88
N SER A 162 0.60 3.39 30.31
CA SER A 162 0.94 4.52 29.42
C SER A 162 2.37 4.44 28.87
N GLN A 163 3.32 3.95 29.67
CA GLN A 163 4.68 3.67 29.20
C GLN A 163 4.72 2.50 28.21
N LEU A 164 3.90 1.48 28.42
CA LEU A 164 3.77 0.33 27.54
C LEU A 164 3.14 0.72 26.19
N GLU A 165 2.02 1.45 26.19
CA GLU A 165 1.32 1.91 24.97
C GLU A 165 2.21 2.77 24.07
N SER A 166 3.14 3.51 24.66
CA SER A 166 4.06 4.39 23.94
C SER A 166 5.39 3.73 23.57
N GLY A 167 5.59 2.45 23.91
CA GLY A 167 6.83 1.73 23.65
C GLY A 167 8.04 2.25 24.43
N ARG A 168 7.83 3.04 25.48
CA ARG A 168 8.90 3.61 26.33
C ARG A 168 9.26 2.76 27.54
N LEU A 169 8.66 1.57 27.68
CA LEU A 169 9.02 0.63 28.72
C LEU A 169 10.47 0.16 28.50
N THR A 170 11.39 0.57 29.38
CA THR A 170 12.77 0.11 29.37
C THR A 170 12.98 -0.95 30.44
N LEU A 171 13.44 -2.13 30.03
CA LEU A 171 13.87 -3.16 30.96
C LEU A 171 15.28 -2.80 31.45
N ASN A 172 15.49 -2.89 32.76
CA ASN A 172 16.80 -2.75 33.38
C ASN A 172 17.30 -4.13 33.82
N PRO A 173 18.05 -4.87 32.97
CA PRO A 173 18.57 -6.17 33.35
C PRO A 173 19.62 -6.02 34.46
N ALA A 174 19.35 -6.64 35.59
CA ALA A 174 20.24 -6.69 36.75
C ALA A 174 20.31 -8.14 37.26
N PRO A 175 21.41 -8.54 37.93
CA PRO A 175 21.47 -9.82 38.63
C PRO A 175 20.28 -9.97 39.58
N LEU A 176 19.58 -11.10 39.48
CA LEU A 176 18.35 -11.34 40.23
C LEU A 176 18.50 -12.65 41.01
N ASP A 177 18.48 -12.54 42.33
CA ASP A 177 18.34 -13.72 43.19
C ASP A 177 16.89 -14.22 43.13
N LEU A 178 16.68 -15.20 42.26
CA LEU A 178 15.36 -15.76 41.99
C LEU A 178 14.79 -16.48 43.22
N ARG A 179 15.63 -17.12 44.05
CA ARG A 179 15.17 -17.79 45.28
C ARG A 179 14.70 -16.78 46.32
N ALA A 180 15.43 -15.67 46.49
CA ALA A 180 15.02 -14.61 47.39
C ALA A 180 13.70 -13.96 46.94
N LEU A 181 13.55 -13.70 45.63
CA LEU A 181 12.32 -13.15 45.06
C LEU A 181 11.11 -14.08 45.27
N LEU A 182 11.28 -15.38 44.98
CA LEU A 182 10.22 -16.38 45.18
C LEU A 182 9.83 -16.49 46.66
N THR A 183 10.80 -16.45 47.56
CA THR A 183 10.55 -16.50 49.01
C THR A 183 9.80 -15.25 49.50
N GLN A 184 10.18 -14.05 49.04
CA GLN A 184 9.43 -12.82 49.34
C GLN A 184 7.98 -12.90 48.83
N THR A 185 7.80 -13.44 47.63
CA THR A 185 6.48 -13.58 47.01
C THR A 185 5.61 -14.58 47.76
N ASP A 186 6.14 -15.73 48.18
CA ASP A 186 5.43 -16.71 49.01
C ASP A 186 4.99 -16.11 50.34
N ASN A 187 5.85 -15.34 51.01
CA ASN A 187 5.52 -14.67 52.27
C ASN A 187 4.38 -13.66 52.11
N LEU A 188 4.42 -12.86 51.02
CA LEU A 188 3.37 -11.90 50.71
C LEU A 188 2.02 -12.60 50.44
N MET A 189 2.05 -13.67 49.65
CA MET A 189 0.84 -14.41 49.25
C MET A 189 0.30 -15.31 50.36
N ARG A 190 1.13 -15.83 51.27
CA ARG A 190 0.71 -16.65 52.42
C ARG A 190 -0.34 -15.96 53.27
N THR A 191 -0.16 -14.67 53.53
CA THR A 191 -1.11 -13.89 54.32
C THR A 191 -2.49 -13.85 53.66
N GLN A 192 -2.54 -13.68 52.34
CA GLN A 192 -3.78 -13.68 51.57
C GLN A 192 -4.40 -15.09 51.45
N ALA A 193 -3.57 -16.12 51.26
CA ALA A 193 -4.02 -17.51 51.20
C ALA A 193 -4.62 -17.95 52.54
N ALA A 194 -3.97 -17.62 53.67
CA ALA A 194 -4.48 -17.91 55.01
C ALA A 194 -5.82 -17.21 55.28
N ALA A 195 -5.95 -15.93 54.89
CA ALA A 195 -7.22 -15.19 55.00
C ALA A 195 -8.37 -15.85 54.21
N LYS A 196 -8.04 -16.59 53.15
CA LYS A 196 -8.99 -17.36 52.33
C LYS A 196 -9.05 -18.85 52.67
N SER A 197 -8.35 -19.29 53.73
CA SER A 197 -8.22 -20.71 54.12
C SER A 197 -7.71 -21.62 52.98
N LEU A 198 -6.82 -21.10 52.14
CA LEU A 198 -6.16 -21.83 51.05
C LEU A 198 -4.76 -22.27 51.48
N ALA A 199 -4.39 -23.50 51.08
CA ALA A 199 -3.03 -23.99 51.21
C ALA A 199 -2.17 -23.47 50.04
N LEU A 200 -1.04 -22.84 50.35
CA LEU A 200 -0.05 -22.37 49.38
C LEU A 200 1.25 -23.15 49.57
N TYR A 201 1.74 -23.75 48.48
CA TYR A 201 2.99 -24.49 48.43
C TYR A 201 3.89 -23.87 47.37
N LEU A 202 5.13 -23.56 47.75
CA LEU A 202 6.20 -23.14 46.84
C LEU A 202 7.18 -24.31 46.72
N ASP A 203 7.38 -24.79 45.50
CA ASP A 203 8.38 -25.80 45.15
C ASP A 203 9.37 -25.20 44.14
N VAL A 204 10.66 -25.27 44.43
CA VAL A 204 11.72 -24.68 43.62
C VAL A 204 12.74 -25.76 43.31
N ALA A 205 12.85 -26.12 42.02
CA ALA A 205 13.73 -27.18 41.59
C ALA A 205 15.22 -26.88 41.91
N PRO A 206 16.05 -27.91 42.14
CA PRO A 206 17.45 -27.72 42.55
C PRO A 206 18.33 -27.07 41.47
N ASP A 207 17.96 -27.22 40.21
CA ASP A 207 18.66 -26.71 39.02
C ASP A 207 18.35 -25.24 38.70
N VAL A 208 17.44 -24.61 39.45
CA VAL A 208 17.17 -23.18 39.34
C VAL A 208 18.39 -22.38 39.81
N PRO A 209 18.98 -21.50 38.97
CA PRO A 209 20.13 -20.68 39.33
C PRO A 209 19.86 -19.76 40.51
N GLU A 210 20.90 -19.47 41.31
CA GLU A 210 20.82 -18.53 42.43
C GLU A 210 20.96 -17.06 42.01
N TRP A 211 21.48 -16.75 40.81
CA TRP A 211 21.68 -15.39 40.29
C TRP A 211 21.81 -15.34 38.76
#